data_AF-A0A9J6GUG4-F1
#
_entry.id   AF-A0A9J6GUG4-F1
#
_cell.length_a   1.000
_cell.length_b   1.000
_cell.length_c   1.000
_cell.angle_alpha   90.00
_cell.angle_beta   90.00
_cell.angle_gamma   90.00
#
_symmetry.space_group_name_H-M   'P 1'
#
loop_
_entity.id
_entity.type
_entity.pdbx_description
1 polymer ?
#
loop_
_entity_poly.entity_id
_entity_poly.type
_entity_poly.pdbx_seq_one_letter_code
_entity_poly.pdbx_strand_id
1 'polypeptide(L)'
;MLRGLGNIGCNDYEVVKNAVLRELRLSPAEYLDRFAKAAKRNDETWSPFASRVGTQFHYYLKYRKVETKEEVVALMVANRIKNSLSTEDWSTFACTKQRSG
;
A
#
# COMPACT_ATOMS: atom_id res chain seq x y z
N MET A 1 18.50 -8.34 -5.96
CA MET A 1 19.28 -9.39 -5.28
C MET A 1 18.47 -9.91 -4.11
N LEU A 2 18.01 -11.16 -4.18
CA LEU A 2 17.18 -11.86 -3.18
C LEU A 2 18.06 -12.39 -2.02
N ARG A 3 18.60 -11.52 -1.17
CA ARG A 3 19.53 -11.94 -0.09
C ARG A 3 18.82 -12.56 1.14
N GLY A 4 17.49 -12.52 1.22
CA GLY A 4 16.74 -12.97 2.41
C GLY A 4 16.20 -14.41 2.35
N LEU A 5 16.34 -15.12 1.22
CA LEU A 5 15.76 -16.46 1.03
C LEU A 5 16.68 -17.61 1.46
N GLY A 6 17.95 -17.34 1.79
CA GLY A 6 18.97 -18.38 2.00
C GLY A 6 18.80 -19.28 3.24
N ASN A 7 17.89 -18.95 4.16
CA ASN A 7 17.71 -19.69 5.42
C ASN A 7 16.24 -20.07 5.71
N ILE A 8 15.39 -20.06 4.68
CA ILE A 8 14.00 -20.51 4.81
C ILE A 8 14.00 -22.01 4.57
N GLY A 9 13.52 -22.81 5.51
CA GLY A 9 13.34 -24.25 5.32
C GLY A 9 12.56 -24.50 4.03
N CYS A 10 13.27 -24.89 2.97
CA CYS A 10 12.78 -24.88 1.58
C CYS A 10 11.72 -25.97 1.30
N ASN A 11 11.34 -26.75 2.31
CA ASN A 11 10.34 -27.82 2.20
C ASN A 11 8.89 -27.37 2.35
N ASP A 12 8.63 -26.13 2.77
CA ASP A 12 7.26 -25.60 2.88
C ASP A 12 6.99 -24.53 1.80
N TYR A 13 6.16 -24.90 0.84
CA TYR A 13 5.73 -24.04 -0.25
C TYR A 13 5.08 -22.74 0.24
N GLU A 14 4.25 -22.78 1.29
CA GLU A 14 3.57 -21.59 1.79
C GLU A 14 4.56 -20.64 2.48
N VAL A 15 5.60 -21.16 3.13
CA VAL A 15 6.66 -20.33 3.73
C VAL A 15 7.49 -19.64 2.64
N VAL A 16 7.92 -20.39 1.62
CA VAL A 16 8.68 -19.84 0.49
C VAL A 16 7.86 -18.81 -0.28
N LYS A 17 6.59 -19.13 -0.60
CA LYS A 17 5.65 -18.23 -1.26
C LYS A 17 5.42 -16.95 -0.47
N ASN A 18 5.21 -17.04 0.85
CA ASN A 18 5.01 -15.85 1.69
C ASN A 18 6.27 -14.99 1.78
N ALA A 19 7.46 -15.59 1.82
CA ALA A 19 8.71 -14.84 1.83
C ALA A 19 8.99 -14.12 0.51
N VAL A 20 8.80 -14.81 -0.62
CA VAL A 20 8.90 -14.21 -1.97
C VAL A 20 7.87 -13.09 -2.13
N LEU A 21 6.62 -13.33 -1.74
CA LEU A 21 5.58 -12.31 -1.77
C LEU A 21 5.94 -11.13 -0.86
N ARG A 22 6.53 -11.35 0.32
CA ARG A 22 6.94 -10.26 1.21
C ARG A 22 8.06 -9.42 0.60
N GLU A 23 9.06 -10.04 -0.02
CA GLU A 23 10.18 -9.32 -0.66
C GLU A 23 9.77 -8.58 -1.93
N LEU A 24 8.77 -9.09 -2.67
CA LEU A 24 8.29 -8.49 -3.91
C LEU A 24 7.08 -7.55 -3.71
N ARG A 25 6.43 -7.58 -2.54
CA ARG A 25 5.29 -6.73 -2.23
C ARG A 25 5.75 -5.29 -2.04
N LEU A 26 5.08 -4.40 -2.76
CA LEU A 26 5.20 -2.96 -2.53
C LEU A 26 4.65 -2.60 -1.15
N SER A 27 5.19 -1.54 -0.57
CA SER A 27 4.61 -0.90 0.59
C SER A 27 3.22 -0.32 0.26
N PRO A 28 2.35 -0.12 1.26
CA PRO A 28 1.05 0.53 1.04
C PRO A 28 1.16 1.91 0.40
N ALA A 29 2.20 2.66 0.76
CA ALA A 29 2.44 3.98 0.20
C ALA A 29 2.71 3.90 -1.31
N GLU A 30 3.49 2.90 -1.75
CA GLU A 30 3.78 2.68 -3.17
C GLU A 30 2.57 2.21 -3.97
N TYR A 31 1.70 1.36 -3.41
CA TYR A 31 0.44 1.00 -4.08
C TYR A 31 -0.46 2.24 -4.28
N LEU A 32 -0.54 3.09 -3.25
CA LEU A 32 -1.36 4.30 -3.32
C LEU A 32 -0.76 5.34 -4.27
N ASP A 33 0.57 5.48 -4.30
CA ASP A 33 1.28 6.34 -5.25
C ASP A 33 1.06 5.88 -6.70
N ARG A 34 1.15 4.57 -6.96
CA ARG A 34 0.87 3.98 -8.27
C ARG A 34 -0.57 4.20 -8.70
N PHE A 35 -1.53 4.06 -7.78
CA PHE A 35 -2.94 4.35 -8.03
C PHE A 35 -3.13 5.83 -8.40
N ALA A 36 -2.56 6.75 -7.61
CA ALA A 36 -2.71 8.19 -7.82
C ALA A 36 -2.06 8.68 -9.12
N LYS A 37 -0.93 8.09 -9.52
CA LYS A 37 -0.18 8.44 -10.74
C LYS A 37 -0.54 7.57 -11.94
N ALA A 38 -1.52 6.67 -11.81
CA ALA A 38 -1.85 5.76 -12.89
C ALA A 38 -2.37 6.52 -14.11
N ALA A 39 -1.64 6.43 -15.21
CA ALA A 39 -2.07 6.89 -16.52
C ALA A 39 -2.35 5.70 -17.45
N LYS A 40 -3.33 5.87 -18.34
CA LYS A 40 -3.62 4.92 -19.41
C LYS A 40 -2.44 4.93 -20.39
N ARG A 41 -1.96 3.75 -20.77
CA ARG A 41 -0.90 3.65 -21.78
C ARG A 41 -1.46 3.88 -23.19
N ASN A 42 -0.59 4.26 -24.13
CA ASN A 42 -0.99 4.55 -25.51
C ASN A 42 -1.57 3.31 -26.22
N ASP A 43 -1.04 2.13 -25.89
CA ASP A 43 -1.39 0.80 -26.42
C ASP A 43 -2.48 0.08 -25.61
N GLU A 44 -2.87 0.61 -24.45
CA GLU A 44 -3.83 0.00 -23.54
C GLU A 44 -5.26 0.45 -23.88
N THR A 45 -6.27 -0.42 -23.75
CA THR A 45 -7.69 -0.01 -23.83
C THR A 45 -8.21 0.39 -22.43
N TRP A 46 -9.37 1.04 -22.36
CA TRP A 46 -9.90 1.53 -21.07
C TRP A 46 -10.20 0.42 -20.06
N SER A 47 -10.60 -0.77 -20.51
CA SER A 47 -10.95 -1.89 -19.61
C SER A 47 -9.73 -2.48 -18.88
N PRO A 48 -8.63 -2.85 -19.56
CA PRO A 48 -7.37 -3.22 -18.92
C PRO A 48 -6.81 -2.13 -18.01
N PHE A 49 -6.93 -0.85 -18.42
CA PHE A 49 -6.52 0.28 -17.58
C PHE A 49 -7.30 0.31 -16.25
N ALA A 50 -8.64 0.28 -16.31
CA ALA A 50 -9.49 0.27 -15.13
C ALA A 50 -9.18 -0.94 -14.23
N SER A 51 -8.98 -2.12 -14.83
CA SER A 51 -8.63 -3.34 -14.10
C SER A 51 -7.30 -3.21 -13.36
N ARG A 52 -6.29 -2.61 -14.00
CA ARG A 52 -4.96 -2.37 -13.40
C ARG A 52 -5.03 -1.38 -12.25
N VAL A 53 -5.72 -0.25 -12.44
CA VAL A 53 -5.91 0.77 -11.39
C VAL A 53 -6.69 0.20 -10.21
N GLY A 54 -7.78 -0.52 -10.48
CA GLY A 54 -8.58 -1.19 -9.46
C GLY A 54 -7.77 -2.21 -8.67
N THR A 55 -6.91 -2.98 -9.34
CA THR A 55 -6.03 -3.97 -8.69
C THR A 55 -5.05 -3.30 -7.74
N GLN A 56 -4.43 -2.18 -8.13
CA GLN A 56 -3.51 -1.44 -7.26
C GLN A 56 -4.20 -0.95 -5.99
N PHE A 57 -5.40 -0.37 -6.13
CA PHE A 57 -6.18 0.09 -4.99
C PHE A 57 -6.66 -1.06 -4.10
N HIS A 58 -7.08 -2.19 -4.70
CA HIS A 58 -7.48 -3.38 -3.95
C HIS A 58 -6.33 -3.93 -3.10
N TYR A 59 -5.11 -4.02 -3.64
CA TYR A 59 -3.95 -4.46 -2.86
C TYR A 59 -3.59 -3.49 -1.74
N TYR A 60 -3.74 -2.18 -1.97
CA TYR A 60 -3.58 -1.18 -0.92
C TYR A 60 -4.55 -1.42 0.25
N LEU A 61 -5.84 -1.60 -0.04
CA LEU A 61 -6.86 -1.87 0.98
C LEU A 61 -6.62 -3.19 1.71
N LYS A 62 -6.28 -4.25 0.97
CA LYS A 62 -5.98 -5.57 1.53
C LYS A 62 -4.79 -5.52 2.49
N TYR A 63 -3.74 -4.78 2.16
CA TYR A 63 -2.59 -4.62 3.06
C TYR A 63 -2.99 -3.87 4.34
N ARG A 64 -3.82 -2.83 4.22
CA ARG A 64 -4.35 -2.06 5.34
C ARG A 64 -5.42 -2.79 6.14
N LYS A 65 -5.82 -3.99 5.70
CA LYS A 65 -6.88 -4.82 6.30
C LYS A 65 -8.20 -4.05 6.44
N VAL A 66 -8.54 -3.28 5.41
CA VAL A 66 -9.81 -2.55 5.34
C VAL A 66 -10.90 -3.52 4.88
N GLU A 67 -11.98 -3.59 5.65
CA GLU A 67 -13.10 -4.50 5.43
C GLU A 67 -14.40 -3.73 5.14
N THR A 68 -14.53 -2.50 5.64
CA THR A 68 -15.76 -1.70 5.50
C THR A 68 -15.57 -0.48 4.60
N LYS A 69 -16.67 0.02 4.04
CA LYS A 69 -16.65 1.25 3.24
C LYS A 69 -16.24 2.45 4.09
N GLU A 70 -16.67 2.47 5.34
CA GLU A 70 -16.41 3.52 6.31
C GLU A 70 -14.89 3.61 6.61
N GLU A 71 -14.22 2.47 6.74
CA GLU A 71 -12.77 2.40 6.89
C GLU A 71 -12.03 2.91 5.64
N VAL A 72 -12.52 2.61 4.43
CA VAL A 72 -11.96 3.19 3.19
C VAL A 72 -12.05 4.71 3.25
N VAL A 73 -13.21 5.26 3.60
CA VAL A 73 -13.43 6.71 3.69
C VAL A 73 -12.48 7.32 4.72
N ALA A 74 -12.44 6.78 5.94
CA ALA A 74 -11.57 7.27 7.00
C ALA A 74 -10.08 7.24 6.59
N LEU A 75 -9.65 6.16 5.92
CA LEU A 75 -8.28 6.00 5.43
C LEU A 75 -7.94 7.04 4.35
N MET A 76 -8.85 7.29 3.41
CA MET A 76 -8.65 8.27 2.35
C MET A 76 -8.60 9.69 2.89
N VAL A 77 -9.45 10.02 3.87
CA VAL A 77 -9.44 11.31 4.57
C VAL A 77 -8.13 11.49 5.34
N ALA A 78 -7.71 10.49 6.13
CA ALA A 78 -6.46 10.53 6.88
C ALA A 78 -5.25 10.71 5.93
N ASN A 79 -5.25 10.03 4.79
CA ASN A 79 -4.20 10.17 3.80
C ASN A 79 -4.19 11.56 3.15
N ARG A 80 -5.36 12.13 2.85
CA ARG A 80 -5.47 13.50 2.31
C ARG A 80 -4.94 14.53 3.30
N ILE A 81 -5.33 14.42 4.58
CA ILE A 81 -4.85 15.30 5.64
C ILE A 81 -3.34 15.18 5.78
N LYS A 82 -2.81 13.94 5.84
CA LYS A 82 -1.38 13.70 5.91
C LYS A 82 -0.63 14.37 4.76
N ASN A 83 -1.17 14.31 3.54
CA ASN A 83 -0.53 14.89 2.35
C ASN A 83 -0.68 16.42 2.26
N SER A 84 -1.59 17.03 3.03
CA SER A 84 -1.76 18.49 3.07
C SER A 84 -0.95 19.17 4.16
N LEU A 85 -0.47 18.41 5.15
CA LEU A 85 0.37 18.94 6.23
C LEU A 85 1.75 19.28 5.68
N SER A 86 2.27 20.47 6.03
CA SER A 86 3.66 20.80 5.77
C SER A 86 4.58 19.93 6.63
N THR A 87 5.87 19.81 6.26
CA THR A 87 6.84 19.00 7.01
C THR A 87 6.94 19.40 8.49
N GLU A 88 6.69 20.68 8.81
CA GLU A 88 6.72 21.22 10.19
C GLU A 88 5.51 20.79 11.02
N ASP A 89 4.33 20.68 10.40
CA ASP A 89 3.09 20.29 11.09
C ASP A 89 3.06 18.80 11.47
N TRP A 90 3.77 17.96 10.71
CA TRP A 90 3.81 16.51 10.96
C TRP A 90 4.54 16.15 12.25
N SER A 91 5.65 16.84 12.56
CA SER A 91 6.39 16.67 13.82
C SER A 91 5.51 16.96 15.04
N THR A 92 4.70 18.02 14.96
CA THR A 92 3.80 18.41 16.06
C THR A 92 2.67 17.39 16.23
N PHE A 93 1.99 16.99 15.14
CA PHE A 93 0.88 16.04 15.18
C PHE A 93 1.30 14.64 15.65
N ALA A 94 2.46 14.15 15.23
CA ALA A 94 3.01 12.86 15.66
C ALA A 94 3.31 12.85 17.17
N CYS A 95 3.80 13.98 17.70
CA CYS A 95 4.10 14.14 19.12
C CYS A 95 2.82 14.15 19.98
N THR A 96 1.73 14.78 19.52
CA THR A 96 0.45 14.81 20.26
C THR A 96 -0.23 13.45 20.34
N LYS A 97 -0.15 12.63 19.28
CA LYS A 97 -0.77 11.28 19.24
C LYS A 97 -0.09 10.25 20.15
N GLN A 98 1.18 10.43 20.52
CA GLN A 98 1.88 9.53 21.45
C GLN A 98 1.58 9.80 22.93
N ARG A 99 0.88 10.89 23.26
CA ARG A 99 0.63 11.32 24.65
C ARG A 99 -0.76 10.96 25.20
N SER A 100 -1.62 10.35 24.38
CA SER A 100 -2.97 9.92 24.76
C SER A 100 -3.12 8.39 24.86
N GLY A 101 -2.01 7.67 25.02
CA GLY A 101 -1.98 6.23 25.30
C GLY A 101 -1.68 5.97 26.76
#